data_AF-A0A257N4Y2-F1
#
_entry.id   AF-A0A257N4Y2-F1
#
_cell.length_a   1.000
_cell.length_b   1.000
_cell.length_c   1.000
_cell.angle_alpha   90.00
_cell.angle_beta   90.00
_cell.angle_gamma   90.00
#
_symmetry.space_group_name_H-M   'P 1'
#
loop_
_entity.id
_entity.type
_entity.pdbx_description
1 polymer ?
#
loop_
_entity_poly.entity_id
_entity_poly.type
_entity_poly.pdbx_seq_one_letter_code
_entity_poly.pdbx_strand_id
1 'polypeptide(L)'
;MKHSIQLKLENLCERYDEIAALLSEPEVQGNQNKFRTLSQEYAQIGPLVDCYKRYEQALKMLASAKEMANDADPELRELAKEEINEAEVLIETLDHELQVLLLPKDPNDNRNIFLEIRAGTGGDEAAIFSGDLSRMYQRYA
;
A
#
# COMPACT_ATOMS: atom_id res chain seq x y z
N MET A 1 -4.66 7.52 -8.35
CA MET A 1 -5.64 7.16 -7.29
C MET A 1 -6.99 7.87 -7.42
N LYS A 2 -8.12 7.20 -7.07
CA LYS A 2 -9.45 7.85 -7.02
C LYS A 2 -9.55 8.82 -5.84
N HIS A 3 -10.25 9.94 -6.00
CA HIS A 3 -10.42 10.94 -4.94
C HIS A 3 -11.03 10.38 -3.64
N SER A 4 -11.98 9.45 -3.75
CA SER A 4 -12.57 8.79 -2.57
C SER A 4 -11.58 7.94 -1.77
N ILE A 5 -10.48 7.49 -2.37
CA ILE A 5 -9.42 6.74 -1.69
C ILE A 5 -8.46 7.71 -1.00
N GLN A 6 -8.12 8.84 -1.63
CA GLN A 6 -7.32 9.90 -1.01
C GLN A 6 -7.94 10.38 0.30
N LEU A 7 -9.24 10.74 0.28
CA LEU A 7 -9.95 11.17 1.48
C LEU A 7 -9.93 10.10 2.61
N LYS A 8 -9.97 8.82 2.24
CA LYS A 8 -9.87 7.73 3.23
C LYS A 8 -8.48 7.65 3.86
N LEU A 9 -7.43 7.83 3.07
CA LEU A 9 -6.04 7.80 3.55
C LEU A 9 -5.76 9.01 4.45
N GLU A 10 -6.25 10.19 4.08
CA GLU A 10 -6.18 11.40 4.91
C GLU A 10 -6.84 11.17 6.27
N ASN A 11 -8.08 10.65 6.31
CA ASN A 11 -8.76 10.31 7.55
C ASN A 11 -7.99 9.28 8.40
N LEU A 12 -7.31 8.31 7.76
CA LEU A 12 -6.50 7.32 8.48
C LEU A 12 -5.22 7.93 9.06
N CYS A 13 -4.61 8.90 8.38
CA CYS A 13 -3.50 9.67 8.91
C CYS A 13 -3.94 10.50 10.14
N GLU A 14 -5.06 11.20 10.05
CA GLU A 14 -5.62 11.95 11.19
C GLU A 14 -5.90 11.02 12.38
N ARG A 15 -6.50 9.85 12.11
CA ARG A 15 -6.74 8.83 13.13
C ARG A 15 -5.45 8.31 13.75
N TYR A 16 -4.41 8.10 12.96
CA TYR A 16 -3.10 7.66 13.46
C TYR A 16 -2.47 8.67 14.41
N ASP A 17 -2.51 9.96 14.05
CA ASP A 17 -1.99 11.04 14.88
C ASP A 17 -2.85 11.22 16.15
N GLU A 18 -4.18 11.06 16.05
CA GLU A 18 -5.10 11.03 17.20
C GLU A 18 -4.76 9.90 18.17
N ILE A 19 -4.56 8.66 17.66
CA ILE A 19 -4.22 7.51 18.50
C ILE A 19 -2.85 7.71 19.16
N ALA A 20 -1.87 8.26 18.44
CA ALA A 20 -0.56 8.59 19.03
C ALA A 20 -0.72 9.55 20.21
N ALA A 21 -1.53 10.60 20.06
CA ALA A 21 -1.82 11.54 21.13
C ALA A 21 -2.52 10.83 22.31
N LEU A 22 -3.55 10.02 22.06
CA LEU A 22 -4.27 9.27 23.10
C LEU A 22 -3.36 8.30 23.85
N LEU A 23 -2.43 7.61 23.16
CA LEU A 23 -1.47 6.69 23.80
C LEU A 23 -0.48 7.42 24.73
N SER A 24 -0.29 8.73 24.53
CA SER A 24 0.54 9.57 25.40
C SER A 24 -0.19 10.03 26.67
N GLU A 25 -1.52 9.88 26.74
CA GLU A 25 -2.32 10.33 27.88
C GLU A 25 -2.18 9.39 29.10
N PRO A 26 -1.94 9.92 30.31
CA PRO A 26 -1.85 9.10 31.53
C PRO A 26 -3.11 8.29 31.82
N GLU A 27 -4.30 8.81 31.48
CA GLU A 27 -5.58 8.11 31.67
C GLU A 27 -5.68 6.84 30.80
N VAL A 28 -5.13 6.89 29.58
CA VAL A 28 -5.09 5.75 28.67
C VAL A 28 -4.05 4.74 29.13
N GLN A 29 -2.87 5.20 29.55
CA GLN A 29 -1.80 4.34 30.08
C GLN A 29 -2.24 3.60 31.36
N GLY A 30 -3.04 4.25 32.21
CA GLY A 30 -3.64 3.63 33.39
C GLY A 30 -4.72 2.60 33.09
N ASN A 31 -5.27 2.58 31.87
CA ASN A 31 -6.29 1.62 31.43
C ASN A 31 -5.71 0.62 30.43
N GLN A 32 -5.24 -0.53 30.95
CA GLN A 32 -4.56 -1.56 30.16
C GLN A 32 -5.35 -2.06 28.95
N ASN A 33 -6.69 -2.17 29.06
CA ASN A 33 -7.54 -2.60 27.95
C ASN A 33 -7.58 -1.53 26.85
N LYS A 34 -7.82 -0.26 27.22
CA LYS A 34 -7.86 0.85 26.27
C LYS A 34 -6.50 1.03 25.58
N PHE A 35 -5.40 0.99 26.34
CA PHE A 35 -4.04 1.06 25.82
C PHE A 35 -3.75 -0.05 24.81
N ARG A 36 -4.12 -1.30 25.12
CA ARG A 36 -3.93 -2.45 24.22
C ARG A 36 -4.68 -2.28 22.91
N THR A 37 -5.96 -1.90 22.98
CA THR A 37 -6.79 -1.70 21.78
C THR A 37 -6.21 -0.60 20.89
N LEU A 38 -5.87 0.56 21.46
CA LEU A 38 -5.30 1.67 20.71
C LEU A 38 -3.92 1.34 20.13
N SER A 39 -3.08 0.61 20.87
CA SER A 39 -1.77 0.16 20.39
C SER A 39 -1.89 -0.81 19.20
N GLN A 40 -2.89 -1.69 19.22
CA GLN A 40 -3.19 -2.60 18.10
C GLN A 40 -3.66 -1.83 16.87
N GLU A 41 -4.57 -0.88 17.06
CA GLU A 41 -5.07 -0.01 15.97
C GLU A 41 -3.91 0.81 15.35
N TYR A 42 -3.08 1.44 16.19
CA TYR A 42 -1.89 2.19 15.78
C TYR A 42 -0.93 1.35 14.94
N ALA A 43 -0.58 0.14 15.43
CA ALA A 43 0.30 -0.78 14.72
C ALA A 43 -0.33 -1.31 13.42
N GLN A 44 -1.66 -1.41 13.35
CA GLN A 44 -2.36 -1.89 12.17
C GLN A 44 -2.37 -0.87 11.04
N ILE A 45 -2.62 0.41 11.35
CA ILE A 45 -2.72 1.47 10.34
C ILE A 45 -1.37 2.13 10.02
N GLY A 46 -0.37 2.02 10.90
CA GLY A 46 0.96 2.61 10.75
C GLY A 46 1.62 2.34 9.39
N PRO A 47 1.72 1.09 8.91
CA PRO A 47 2.33 0.79 7.61
C PRO A 47 1.66 1.51 6.44
N LEU A 48 0.33 1.65 6.48
CA LEU A 48 -0.44 2.34 5.45
C LEU A 48 -0.18 3.85 5.49
N VAL A 49 -0.16 4.42 6.70
CA VAL A 49 0.12 5.86 6.93
C VAL A 49 1.54 6.21 6.51
N ASP A 50 2.53 5.38 6.85
CA ASP A 50 3.93 5.59 6.47
C ASP A 50 4.12 5.53 4.95
N CYS A 51 3.47 4.56 4.28
CA CYS A 51 3.47 4.46 2.83
C CYS A 51 2.82 5.70 2.19
N TYR A 52 1.69 6.17 2.73
CA TYR A 52 1.01 7.36 2.21
C TYR A 52 1.84 8.63 2.41
N LYS A 53 2.48 8.83 3.57
CA LYS A 53 3.38 9.96 3.82
C LYS A 53 4.56 9.99 2.84
N ARG A 54 5.14 8.82 2.53
CA ARG A 54 6.18 8.69 1.48
C ARG A 54 5.64 9.03 0.09
N TYR A 55 4.42 8.60 -0.23
CA TYR A 55 3.76 8.92 -1.49
C TYR A 55 3.54 10.44 -1.65
N GLU A 56 3.04 11.11 -0.60
CA GLU A 56 2.89 12.57 -0.59
C GLU A 56 4.23 13.30 -0.74
N GLN A 57 5.29 12.77 -0.13
CA GLN A 57 6.64 13.33 -0.29
C GLN A 57 7.14 13.17 -1.73
N ALA A 58 6.91 12.02 -2.37
CA ALA A 58 7.28 11.79 -3.76
C ALA A 58 6.50 12.73 -4.71
N LEU A 59 5.21 12.99 -4.44
CA LEU A 59 4.44 14.00 -5.18
C LEU A 59 5.03 15.41 -5.04
N LYS A 60 5.50 15.79 -3.85
CA LYS A 60 6.18 17.07 -3.62
C LYS A 60 7.50 17.15 -4.37
N MET A 61 8.29 16.07 -4.37
CA MET A 61 9.53 15.97 -5.15
C MET A 61 9.26 16.16 -6.64
N LEU A 62 8.25 15.47 -7.19
CA LEU A 62 7.85 15.62 -8.59
C LEU A 62 7.45 17.06 -8.92
N ALA A 63 6.69 17.73 -8.02
CA ALA A 63 6.29 19.12 -8.22
C ALA A 63 7.51 20.06 -8.24
N SER A 64 8.43 19.92 -7.29
CA SER A 64 9.66 20.71 -7.23
C SER A 64 10.58 20.47 -8.44
N ALA A 65 10.72 19.22 -8.88
CA ALA A 65 11.51 18.90 -10.08
C ALA A 65 10.88 19.48 -11.35
N LYS A 66 9.54 19.49 -11.46
CA LYS A 66 8.81 20.16 -12.55
C LYS A 66 8.98 21.68 -12.54
N GLU A 67 9.11 22.30 -11.37
CA GLU A 67 9.45 23.71 -11.26
C GLU A 67 10.89 23.96 -11.76
N MET A 68 11.85 23.13 -11.33
CA MET A 68 13.26 23.20 -11.75
C MET A 68 13.43 23.01 -13.26
N ALA A 69 12.58 22.21 -13.90
CA ALA A 69 12.60 22.01 -15.36
C ALA A 69 12.28 23.29 -16.17
N ASN A 70 11.74 24.33 -15.52
CA ASN A 70 11.49 25.64 -16.14
C ASN A 70 12.63 26.65 -15.93
N ASP A 71 13.74 26.25 -15.30
CA ASP A 71 14.89 27.13 -15.08
C ASP A 71 15.58 27.52 -16.40
N ALA A 72 16.26 28.66 -16.42
CA ALA A 72 17.01 29.14 -17.56
C ALA A 72 18.30 28.35 -17.79
N ASP A 73 18.86 27.75 -16.74
CA ASP A 73 20.09 26.95 -16.81
C ASP A 73 19.83 25.58 -17.48
N PRO A 74 20.49 25.27 -18.62
CA PRO A 74 20.40 23.96 -19.25
C PRO A 74 20.82 22.78 -18.37
N GLU A 75 21.81 22.96 -17.49
CA GLU A 75 22.29 21.87 -16.61
C GLU A 75 21.24 21.52 -15.55
N LEU A 76 20.59 22.54 -14.97
CA LEU A 76 19.48 22.34 -14.03
C LEU A 76 18.28 21.66 -14.69
N ARG A 77 18.00 21.96 -15.96
CA ARG A 77 16.90 21.31 -16.69
C ARG A 77 17.17 19.84 -17.00
N GLU A 78 18.42 19.45 -17.24
CA GLU A 78 18.75 18.02 -17.40
C GLU A 78 18.64 17.28 -16.06
N LEU A 79 19.15 17.85 -14.97
CA LEU A 79 18.98 17.30 -13.62
C LEU A 79 17.49 17.12 -13.27
N ALA A 80 16.67 18.13 -13.57
CA ALA A 80 15.23 18.08 -13.33
C ALA A 80 14.53 16.93 -14.07
N LYS A 81 14.98 16.57 -15.28
CA LYS A 81 14.40 15.43 -16.03
C LYS A 81 14.70 14.10 -15.36
N GLU A 82 15.90 13.94 -14.82
CA GLU A 82 16.29 12.74 -14.08
C GLU A 82 15.45 12.64 -12.80
N GLU A 83 15.35 13.71 -12.02
CA GLU A 83 14.54 13.76 -10.79
C GLU A 83 13.04 13.51 -11.06
N ILE A 84 12.50 14.05 -12.16
CA ILE A 84 11.10 13.78 -12.57
C ILE A 84 10.90 12.28 -12.82
N ASN A 85 11.79 11.64 -13.58
CA ASN A 85 11.66 10.21 -13.87
C ASN A 85 11.76 9.37 -12.59
N GLU A 86 12.71 9.68 -11.70
CA GLU A 86 12.85 8.98 -10.43
C GLU A 86 11.61 9.14 -9.53
N ALA A 87 11.07 10.35 -9.45
CA ALA A 87 9.88 10.63 -8.67
C ALA A 87 8.65 9.92 -9.25
N GLU A 88 8.48 9.88 -10.58
CA GLU A 88 7.37 9.16 -11.24
C GLU A 88 7.42 7.65 -10.97
N VAL A 89 8.59 7.02 -11.07
CA VAL A 89 8.77 5.59 -10.75
C VAL A 89 8.46 5.32 -9.27
N LEU A 90 8.92 6.20 -8.37
CA LEU A 90 8.65 6.09 -6.95
C LEU A 90 7.15 6.23 -6.64
N ILE A 91 6.47 7.19 -7.27
CA ILE A 91 5.02 7.40 -7.13
C ILE A 91 4.26 6.15 -7.58
N GLU A 92 4.61 5.56 -8.72
CA GLU A 92 3.95 4.35 -9.23
C GLU A 92 4.14 3.16 -8.28
N THR A 93 5.37 2.99 -7.78
CA THR A 93 5.70 1.93 -6.81
C THR A 93 4.87 2.08 -5.53
N LEU A 94 4.82 3.31 -4.98
CA LEU A 94 4.08 3.60 -3.75
C LEU A 94 2.56 3.53 -3.95
N ASP A 95 2.03 3.92 -5.11
CA ASP A 95 0.59 3.76 -5.43
C ASP A 95 0.22 2.27 -5.45
N HIS A 96 1.06 1.41 -6.03
CA HIS A 96 0.85 -0.04 -5.98
C HIS A 96 0.93 -0.60 -4.55
N GLU A 97 1.95 -0.21 -3.78
CA GLU A 97 2.06 -0.60 -2.36
C GLU A 97 0.82 -0.18 -1.55
N LEU A 98 0.33 1.05 -1.74
CA LEU A 98 -0.89 1.54 -1.11
C LEU A 98 -2.11 0.71 -1.51
N GLN A 99 -2.26 0.35 -2.78
CA GLN A 99 -3.36 -0.51 -3.23
C GLN A 99 -3.34 -1.88 -2.55
N VAL A 100 -2.16 -2.47 -2.35
CA VAL A 100 -2.00 -3.73 -1.62
C VAL A 100 -2.34 -3.56 -0.14
N LEU A 101 -1.85 -2.50 0.51
CA LEU A 101 -2.11 -2.23 1.93
C LEU A 101 -3.58 -1.88 2.23
N LEU A 102 -4.32 -1.38 1.25
CA LEU A 102 -5.75 -1.09 1.33
C LEU A 102 -6.62 -2.35 1.23
N LEU A 103 -6.05 -3.50 0.83
CA LEU A 103 -6.78 -4.75 0.84
C LEU A 103 -7.16 -5.09 2.29
N PRO A 104 -8.44 -5.43 2.56
CA PRO A 104 -8.83 -5.86 3.89
C PRO A 104 -8.00 -7.09 4.24
N LYS A 105 -7.33 -7.05 5.39
CA LYS A 105 -6.65 -8.23 5.93
C LYS A 105 -7.70 -9.33 6.12
N ASP A 106 -7.55 -10.46 5.43
CA ASP A 106 -8.41 -11.61 5.67
C ASP A 106 -7.97 -12.20 7.02
N PRO A 107 -8.89 -12.41 7.99
CA PRO A 107 -8.56 -13.13 9.23
C PRO A 107 -7.99 -14.53 8.99
N ASN A 108 -8.10 -15.07 7.76
CA ASN A 108 -7.58 -16.35 7.33
C ASN A 108 -6.31 -16.25 6.46
N ASP A 109 -5.76 -15.07 6.17
CA ASP A 109 -4.57 -14.91 5.29
C ASP A 109 -3.37 -15.76 5.76
N ASN A 110 -3.27 -16.00 7.07
CA ASN A 110 -2.19 -16.81 7.67
C ASN A 110 -2.50 -18.32 7.74
N ARG A 111 -3.60 -18.80 7.15
CA ARG A 111 -4.00 -20.22 7.20
C ARG A 111 -3.59 -20.94 5.93
N ASN A 112 -3.27 -22.23 6.07
CA ASN A 112 -3.14 -23.11 4.92
C ASN A 112 -4.49 -23.22 4.19
N ILE A 113 -4.44 -23.37 2.87
CA ILE A 113 -5.63 -23.55 2.04
C ILE A 113 -5.63 -24.94 1.39
N PHE A 114 -6.83 -25.44 1.09
CA PHE A 114 -7.03 -26.55 0.17
C PHE A 114 -7.41 -25.99 -1.19
N LEU A 115 -6.59 -26.23 -2.22
CA LEU A 115 -6.85 -25.80 -3.59
C LEU A 115 -7.52 -26.93 -4.37
N GLU A 116 -8.80 -26.75 -4.73
CA GLU A 116 -9.54 -27.68 -5.58
C GLU A 116 -9.65 -27.16 -7.02
N ILE A 117 -9.11 -27.92 -7.98
CA ILE A 117 -9.20 -27.61 -9.41
C ILE A 117 -10.13 -28.65 -10.06
N ARG A 118 -11.22 -28.19 -10.68
CA ARG A 118 -12.23 -29.05 -11.30
C ARG A 118 -12.42 -28.67 -12.77
N ALA A 119 -12.46 -29.66 -13.64
CA ALA A 119 -12.75 -29.44 -15.07
C ALA A 119 -14.19 -28.93 -15.25
N GLY A 120 -14.33 -27.85 -16.01
CA GLY A 120 -15.62 -27.30 -16.42
C GLY A 120 -16.12 -27.90 -17.74
N THR A 121 -16.87 -27.11 -18.51
CA THR A 121 -17.23 -27.44 -19.89
C THR A 121 -16.01 -27.51 -20.80
N GLY A 122 -16.01 -28.44 -21.76
CA GLY A 122 -14.90 -28.66 -22.70
C GLY A 122 -14.31 -30.07 -22.67
N GLY A 123 -14.83 -30.97 -21.84
CA GLY A 123 -14.45 -32.40 -21.84
C GLY A 123 -12.95 -32.59 -21.61
N ASP A 124 -12.29 -33.30 -22.54
CA ASP A 124 -10.86 -33.63 -22.43
C ASP A 124 -9.95 -32.39 -22.39
N GLU A 125 -10.31 -31.32 -23.12
CA GLU A 125 -9.54 -30.08 -23.12
C GLU A 125 -9.59 -29.40 -21.75
N ALA A 126 -10.76 -29.42 -21.09
CA ALA A 126 -10.92 -28.89 -19.74
C ALA A 126 -10.15 -29.72 -18.69
N ALA A 127 -10.04 -31.03 -18.89
CA ALA A 127 -9.23 -31.90 -18.02
C ALA A 127 -7.72 -31.64 -18.18
N ILE A 128 -7.24 -31.47 -19.42
CA ILE A 128 -5.85 -31.10 -19.70
C ILE A 128 -5.52 -29.75 -19.06
N PHE A 129 -6.37 -28.74 -19.27
CA PHE A 129 -6.16 -27.41 -18.71
C PHE A 129 -6.19 -27.39 -17.17
N SER A 130 -7.08 -28.19 -16.55
CA SER A 130 -7.09 -28.37 -15.09
C SER A 130 -5.78 -28.96 -14.58
N GLY A 131 -5.20 -29.92 -15.32
CA GLY A 131 -3.88 -30.47 -15.03
C GLY A 131 -2.75 -29.44 -15.17
N ASP A 132 -2.83 -28.57 -16.17
CA ASP A 132 -1.87 -27.47 -16.37
C ASP A 132 -1.93 -26.45 -15.24
N LEU A 133 -3.13 -26.03 -14.81
CA LEU A 133 -3.30 -25.16 -13.65
C LEU A 133 -2.74 -25.82 -12.38
N SER A 134 -3.02 -27.10 -12.14
CA SER A 134 -2.46 -27.83 -11.00
C SER A 134 -0.94 -27.82 -11.02
N ARG A 135 -0.31 -28.04 -12.18
CA ARG A 135 1.15 -27.99 -12.32
C ARG A 135 1.71 -26.59 -12.12
N MET A 136 1.00 -25.55 -12.59
CA MET A 136 1.38 -24.16 -12.41
C MET A 136 1.46 -23.81 -10.92
N TYR A 137 0.40 -24.08 -10.17
CA TYR A 137 0.36 -23.78 -8.73
C TYR A 137 1.38 -24.59 -7.92
N GLN A 138 1.61 -25.86 -8.28
CA GLN A 138 2.64 -26.71 -7.64
C GLN A 138 4.08 -26.22 -7.86
N ARG A 139 4.34 -25.43 -8.91
CA ARG A 139 5.68 -24.86 -9.16
C ARG A 139 5.87 -23.47 -8.55
N TYR A 140 4.76 -22.76 -8.34
CA TYR A 140 4.78 -21.42 -7.73
C TYR A 140 4.96 -21.49 -6.22
N ALA A 141 4.25 -22.41 -5.56
CA ALA A 141 4.35 -22.69 -4.13
C ALA A 141 5.49 -23.65 -3.81
#